data_AF-A0A645F617-F1
#
_entry.id   AF-A0A645F617-F1
#
_cell.length_a   1.000
_cell.length_b   1.000
_cell.length_c   1.000
_cell.angle_alpha   90.00
_cell.angle_beta   90.00
_cell.angle_gamma   90.00
#
_symmetry.space_group_name_H-M   'P 1'
#
loop_
_entity.id
_entity.type
_entity.pdbx_description
1 polymer ?
#
loop_
_entity_poly.entity_id
_entity_poly.type
_entity_poly.pdbx_seq_one_letter_code
_entity_poly.pdbx_strand_id
1 'polypeptide(L)'
;MNDGMLFIVSASVSHIYAAAMAAGSSEVAYHGFLFALPLFLCICLDYSDGRENLLRILKLIIVIVCIFFSIACIGQKRINAYIWWGSIDEPYYVKTEYSDIKALKGIKLSAHTREVYEVITKLIKENGTDKDTIWGYPHVKLFNVLSDNYNMDTFMPVVFYDVSADFYIEQETELLSSNLPDFIIWQDIPGVKEIHEDVFRDGKLLKQRDMETMLEKEISEKYILIGEIDSIKIYRHNQGQPIRYTYGISRLEYR
;
A
#
# COMPACT_ATOMS: atom_id res chain seq x y z
N MET A 1 33.58 -17.33 22.53
CA MET A 1 32.53 -16.48 21.93
C MET A 1 32.28 -15.35 22.92
N ASN A 2 32.46 -14.10 22.50
CA ASN A 2 32.18 -12.92 23.34
C ASN A 2 30.67 -12.87 23.68
N ASP A 3 30.30 -12.41 24.88
CA ASP A 3 28.91 -12.22 25.33
C ASP A 3 28.06 -11.48 24.29
N GLY A 4 28.65 -10.51 23.57
CA GLY A 4 27.95 -9.80 22.48
C GLY A 4 27.57 -10.70 21.29
N MET A 5 28.41 -11.66 20.92
CA MET A 5 28.07 -12.64 19.89
C MET A 5 27.02 -13.63 20.37
N LEU A 6 27.08 -14.06 21.64
CA LEU A 6 26.06 -14.91 22.24
C LEU A 6 24.69 -14.22 22.23
N PHE A 7 24.66 -12.92 22.55
CA PHE A 7 23.44 -12.11 22.49
C PHE A 7 22.89 -12.02 21.06
N ILE A 8 23.73 -11.71 20.07
CA ILE A 8 23.30 -11.64 18.66
C ILE A 8 22.74 -12.99 18.22
N VAL A 9 23.45 -14.09 18.43
CA VAL A 9 22.98 -15.45 18.07
C VAL A 9 21.64 -15.77 18.71
N SER A 10 21.49 -15.47 20.01
CA SER A 10 20.26 -15.75 20.75
C SER A 10 19.08 -14.93 20.22
N ALA A 11 19.31 -13.65 19.90
CA ALA A 11 18.32 -12.79 19.27
C ALA A 11 17.96 -13.30 17.86
N SER A 12 18.93 -13.73 17.06
CA SER A 12 18.70 -14.32 15.73
C SER A 12 17.78 -15.53 15.79
N VAL A 13 18.09 -16.49 16.67
CA VAL A 13 17.33 -17.75 16.77
C VAL A 13 15.90 -17.47 17.23
N SER A 14 15.74 -16.62 18.25
CA SER A 14 14.41 -16.23 18.73
C SER A 14 13.59 -15.52 17.65
N HIS A 15 14.22 -14.65 16.84
CA HIS A 15 13.53 -13.89 15.81
C HIS A 15 13.18 -14.74 14.59
N ILE A 16 14.08 -15.62 14.16
CA ILE A 16 13.81 -16.59 13.07
C ILE A 16 12.67 -17.53 13.49
N TYR A 17 12.67 -18.00 14.74
CA TYR A 17 11.58 -18.83 15.26
C TYR A 17 10.26 -18.05 15.25
N ALA A 18 10.25 -16.81 15.75
CA ALA A 18 9.06 -15.96 15.71
C ALA A 18 8.57 -15.71 14.27
N ALA A 19 9.48 -15.42 13.33
CA ALA A 19 9.16 -15.21 11.91
C ALA A 19 8.60 -16.48 11.27
N ALA A 20 9.18 -17.65 11.53
CA ALA A 20 8.68 -18.93 11.04
C ALA A 20 7.26 -19.23 11.57
N MET A 21 6.98 -18.86 12.82
CA MET A 21 5.67 -19.05 13.44
C MET A 21 4.62 -18.04 12.97
N ALA A 22 5.02 -16.81 12.64
CA ALA A 22 4.10 -15.73 12.27
C ALA A 22 3.85 -15.62 10.76
N ALA A 23 4.91 -15.70 9.95
CA ALA A 23 4.87 -15.49 8.50
C ALA A 23 5.12 -16.77 7.68
N GLY A 24 5.32 -17.92 8.33
CA GLY A 24 5.66 -19.16 7.64
C GLY A 24 7.03 -19.09 6.94
N SER A 25 7.23 -19.83 5.85
CA SER A 25 8.52 -19.91 5.16
C SER A 25 8.85 -18.71 4.25
N SER A 26 7.89 -17.85 3.94
CA SER A 26 8.05 -16.77 2.96
C SER A 26 9.01 -15.67 3.42
N GLU A 27 9.06 -15.39 4.73
CA GLU A 27 9.91 -14.32 5.28
C GLU A 27 11.11 -14.82 6.08
N VAL A 28 11.22 -16.14 6.35
CA VAL A 28 12.30 -16.71 7.16
C VAL A 28 13.68 -16.39 6.57
N ALA A 29 13.82 -16.36 5.25
CA ALA A 29 15.08 -16.00 4.60
C ALA A 29 15.48 -14.54 4.83
N TYR A 30 14.51 -13.61 4.73
CA TYR A 30 14.72 -12.19 4.99
C TYR A 30 15.12 -11.95 6.45
N HIS A 31 14.32 -12.48 7.39
CA HIS A 31 14.59 -12.37 8.82
C HIS A 31 15.86 -13.10 9.22
N GLY A 32 16.18 -14.23 8.60
CA GLY A 32 17.44 -14.95 8.81
C GLY A 32 18.65 -14.14 8.37
N PHE A 33 18.58 -13.50 7.20
CA PHE A 33 19.66 -12.67 6.68
C PHE A 33 19.92 -11.42 7.55
N LEU A 34 18.85 -10.82 8.11
CA LEU A 34 18.92 -9.66 9.00
C LEU A 34 19.89 -9.87 10.17
N PHE A 35 20.04 -11.09 10.66
CA PHE A 35 20.95 -11.41 11.76
C PHE A 35 22.19 -12.22 11.38
N ALA A 36 22.10 -13.07 10.36
CA ALA A 36 23.27 -13.82 9.87
C ALA A 36 24.36 -12.87 9.36
N LEU A 37 23.98 -11.77 8.69
CA LEU A 37 24.94 -10.80 8.18
C LEU A 37 25.69 -10.05 9.31
N PRO A 38 25.03 -9.44 10.32
CA PRO A 38 25.72 -8.85 11.46
C PRO A 38 26.62 -9.84 12.20
N LEU A 39 26.16 -11.07 12.44
CA LEU A 39 26.96 -12.10 13.11
C LEU A 39 28.21 -12.45 12.31
N PHE A 40 28.08 -12.65 11.00
CA PHE A 40 29.20 -12.90 10.10
C PHE A 40 30.20 -11.74 10.13
N LEU A 41 29.73 -10.49 10.08
CA LEU A 41 30.58 -9.31 10.18
C LEU A 41 31.31 -9.25 11.52
N CYS A 42 30.64 -9.55 12.64
CA CYS A 42 31.27 -9.63 13.95
C CYS A 42 32.41 -10.67 13.97
N ILE A 43 32.18 -11.87 13.43
CA ILE A 43 33.21 -12.92 13.34
C ILE A 43 34.40 -12.44 12.50
N CYS A 44 34.14 -11.87 11.31
CA CYS A 44 35.20 -11.37 10.43
C CYS A 44 36.01 -10.23 11.06
N LEU A 45 35.36 -9.33 11.80
CA LEU A 45 36.01 -8.19 12.44
C LEU A 45 36.75 -8.57 13.72
N ASP A 46 36.30 -9.62 14.44
CA ASP A 46 36.95 -10.12 15.67
C ASP A 46 38.11 -11.09 15.37
N TYR A 47 38.15 -11.70 14.17
CA TYR A 47 39.19 -12.66 13.79
C TYR A 47 40.61 -12.10 13.91
N SER A 48 41.50 -12.82 14.59
CA SER A 48 42.93 -12.49 14.75
C SER A 48 43.81 -13.69 14.39
N ASP A 49 44.96 -13.43 13.78
CA ASP A 49 45.96 -14.41 13.32
C ASP A 49 47.33 -13.71 13.25
N GLY A 50 48.43 -14.45 13.12
CA GLY A 50 49.80 -13.92 13.05
C GLY A 50 50.10 -12.99 11.85
N ARG A 51 49.13 -12.74 10.96
CA ARG A 51 49.21 -11.83 9.79
C ARG A 51 48.46 -10.52 10.03
N GLU A 52 48.80 -9.84 11.13
CA GLU A 52 48.11 -8.63 11.62
C GLU A 52 47.91 -7.53 10.56
N ASN A 53 48.92 -7.23 9.74
CA ASN A 53 48.81 -6.15 8.74
C ASN A 53 47.81 -6.47 7.61
N LEU A 54 47.82 -7.71 7.10
CA LEU A 54 46.88 -8.13 6.05
C LEU A 54 45.45 -8.16 6.59
N LEU A 55 45.25 -8.69 7.81
CA LEU A 55 43.94 -8.71 8.45
C LEU A 55 43.38 -7.31 8.69
N ARG A 56 44.21 -6.35 9.12
CA ARG A 56 43.79 -4.94 9.26
C ARG A 56 43.29 -4.35 7.95
N ILE A 57 43.98 -4.60 6.84
CA ILE A 57 43.55 -4.14 5.51
C ILE A 57 42.22 -4.78 5.12
N LEU A 58 42.06 -6.09 5.30
CA LEU A 58 40.81 -6.80 4.99
C LEU A 58 39.64 -6.28 5.83
N LYS A 59 39.83 -6.07 7.14
CA LYS A 59 38.80 -5.49 8.02
C LYS A 59 38.40 -4.08 7.58
N LEU A 60 39.38 -3.26 7.18
CA LEU A 60 39.10 -1.93 6.63
C LEU A 60 38.28 -2.01 5.34
N ILE A 61 38.62 -2.93 4.43
CA ILE A 61 37.84 -3.16 3.19
C ILE A 61 36.40 -3.55 3.53
N ILE A 62 36.19 -4.46 4.47
CA ILE A 62 34.85 -4.89 4.91
C ILE A 62 34.05 -3.68 5.40
N VAL A 63 34.62 -2.83 6.27
CA VAL A 63 33.95 -1.63 6.79
C VAL A 63 33.60 -0.67 5.65
N ILE A 64 34.51 -0.42 4.71
CA ILE A 64 34.26 0.44 3.55
C ILE A 64 33.10 -0.09 2.70
N VAL A 65 33.07 -1.40 2.45
CA VAL A 65 31.99 -2.05 1.70
C VAL A 65 30.65 -1.92 2.45
N CYS A 66 30.62 -2.10 3.76
CA CYS A 66 29.41 -1.90 4.57
C CYS A 66 28.90 -0.45 4.49
N ILE A 67 29.80 0.54 4.56
CA ILE A 67 29.46 1.96 4.42
C ILE A 67 28.89 2.23 3.02
N PHE A 68 29.54 1.72 1.98
CA PHE A 68 29.08 1.87 0.60
C PHE A 68 27.68 1.29 0.39
N PHE A 69 27.42 0.07 0.86
CA PHE A 69 26.09 -0.54 0.78
C PHE A 69 25.05 0.25 1.57
N SER A 70 25.41 0.77 2.75
CA SER A 70 24.49 1.61 3.54
C SER A 70 24.10 2.88 2.78
N ILE A 71 25.07 3.54 2.12
CA ILE A 71 24.82 4.71 1.27
C ILE A 71 23.94 4.33 0.08
N ALA A 72 24.20 3.18 -0.57
CA ALA A 72 23.38 2.69 -1.68
C ALA A 72 21.93 2.42 -1.26
N CYS A 73 21.71 1.78 -0.09
CA CYS A 73 20.37 1.56 0.47
C CYS A 73 19.65 2.87 0.79
N ILE A 74 20.34 3.83 1.43
CA ILE A 74 19.78 5.17 1.69
C ILE A 74 19.43 5.87 0.38
N GLY A 75 20.31 5.78 -0.63
CA GLY A 75 20.08 6.31 -1.97
C GLY A 75 18.82 5.71 -2.61
N GLN A 76 18.69 4.37 -2.60
CA GLN A 76 17.52 3.68 -3.14
C GLN A 76 16.24 4.10 -2.42
N LYS A 77 16.24 4.19 -1.08
CA LYS A 77 15.08 4.60 -0.30
C LYS A 77 14.70 6.07 -0.48
N ARG A 78 15.61 6.91 -0.97
CA ARG A 78 15.29 8.27 -1.41
C ARG A 78 14.66 8.34 -2.79
N ILE A 79 14.88 7.34 -3.65
CA ILE A 79 14.26 7.25 -4.98
C ILE A 79 12.88 6.61 -4.89
N ASN A 80 12.74 5.53 -4.11
CA ASN A 80 11.47 4.85 -3.89
C ASN A 80 11.38 4.43 -2.42
N ALA A 81 10.71 5.26 -1.62
CA ALA A 81 10.56 4.99 -0.20
C ALA A 81 9.55 3.86 0.05
N TYR A 82 8.49 3.80 -0.75
CA TYR A 82 7.39 2.87 -0.60
C TYR A 82 6.81 2.45 -1.95
N ILE A 83 6.63 1.13 -2.10
CA ILE A 83 5.91 0.52 -3.21
C ILE A 83 5.09 -0.62 -2.65
N TRP A 84 3.78 -0.57 -2.87
CA TRP A 84 2.88 -1.64 -2.49
C TRP A 84 1.64 -1.58 -3.36
N TRP A 85 1.37 -2.66 -4.11
CA TRP A 85 0.19 -2.89 -4.94
C TRP A 85 -0.60 -1.64 -5.39
N GLY A 86 -0.15 -1.00 -6.46
CA GLY A 86 -0.81 0.20 -7.03
C GLY A 86 -0.48 1.52 -6.33
N SER A 87 0.13 1.48 -5.15
CA SER A 87 0.66 2.65 -4.43
C SER A 87 2.18 2.74 -4.62
N ILE A 88 2.63 3.70 -5.42
CA ILE A 88 4.06 3.97 -5.65
C ILE A 88 4.35 5.38 -5.16
N ASP A 89 5.24 5.48 -4.18
CA ASP A 89 5.67 6.77 -3.67
C ASP A 89 6.74 7.38 -4.57
N GLU A 90 6.58 8.67 -4.87
CA GLU A 90 7.52 9.38 -5.73
C GLU A 90 8.84 9.71 -5.03
N PRO A 91 9.93 9.96 -5.78
CA PRO A 91 11.22 10.28 -5.20
C PRO A 91 11.20 11.45 -4.22
N TYR A 92 12.00 11.35 -3.16
CA TYR A 92 12.08 12.38 -2.11
C TYR A 92 12.33 13.80 -2.67
N TYR A 93 13.18 13.93 -3.69
CA TYR A 93 13.60 15.22 -4.20
C TYR A 93 12.53 15.96 -5.03
N VAL A 94 11.47 15.27 -5.49
CA VAL A 94 10.35 15.93 -6.19
C VAL A 94 9.26 16.41 -5.23
N LYS A 95 9.35 16.06 -3.93
CA LYS A 95 8.34 16.41 -2.93
C LYS A 95 8.56 17.82 -2.39
N THR A 96 8.11 18.81 -3.14
CA THR A 96 8.29 20.24 -2.82
C THR A 96 6.99 20.95 -2.46
N GLU A 97 5.85 20.36 -2.79
CA GLU A 97 4.53 20.99 -2.69
C GLU A 97 3.86 20.69 -1.35
N TYR A 98 2.94 21.57 -0.94
CA TYR A 98 2.01 21.33 0.15
C TYR A 98 0.59 21.33 -0.39
N SER A 99 -0.31 20.63 0.30
CA SER A 99 -1.74 20.68 0.00
C SER A 99 -2.49 21.50 1.05
N ASP A 100 -3.59 22.13 0.63
CA ASP A 100 -4.54 22.80 1.51
C ASP A 100 -5.48 21.83 2.26
N ILE A 101 -5.43 20.53 1.93
CA ILE A 101 -6.18 19.51 2.66
C ILE A 101 -5.67 19.43 4.09
N LYS A 102 -6.57 19.69 5.06
CA LYS A 102 -6.27 19.72 6.51
C LYS A 102 -5.50 18.49 7.00
N ALA A 103 -5.87 17.29 6.54
CA ALA A 103 -5.24 16.04 6.93
C ALA A 103 -3.78 15.90 6.46
N LEU A 104 -3.36 16.68 5.46
CA LEU A 104 -2.02 16.66 4.87
C LEU A 104 -1.13 17.81 5.36
N LYS A 105 -1.57 18.55 6.38
CA LYS A 105 -0.83 19.72 6.90
C LYS A 105 0.59 19.34 7.31
N GLY A 106 1.58 20.00 6.70
CA GLY A 106 3.01 19.78 6.97
C GLY A 106 3.64 18.62 6.22
N ILE A 107 2.86 17.87 5.42
CA ILE A 107 3.36 16.81 4.56
C ILE A 107 3.77 17.41 3.22
N LYS A 108 5.00 17.15 2.79
CA LYS A 108 5.47 17.52 1.45
C LYS A 108 5.08 16.44 0.45
N LEU A 109 4.52 16.88 -0.66
CA LEU A 109 4.05 16.04 -1.76
C LEU A 109 4.79 16.45 -3.04
N SER A 110 4.86 15.53 -3.98
CA SER A 110 5.12 15.88 -5.37
C SER A 110 3.92 16.64 -5.95
N ALA A 111 4.13 17.30 -7.09
CA ALA A 111 3.04 17.95 -7.81
C ALA A 111 1.94 16.95 -8.21
N HIS A 112 2.31 15.77 -8.70
CA HIS A 112 1.38 14.72 -9.12
C HIS A 112 0.59 14.14 -7.94
N THR A 113 1.25 13.74 -6.85
CA THR A 113 0.55 13.24 -5.65
C THR A 113 -0.41 14.29 -5.06
N ARG A 114 0.01 15.57 -5.04
CA ARG A 114 -0.87 16.67 -4.61
C ARG A 114 -2.11 16.76 -5.51
N GLU A 115 -1.93 16.71 -6.82
CA GLU A 115 -3.04 16.76 -7.78
C GLU A 115 -4.03 15.62 -7.55
N VAL A 116 -3.55 14.37 -7.45
CA VAL A 116 -4.41 13.20 -7.17
C VAL A 116 -5.23 13.41 -5.91
N TYR A 117 -4.58 13.81 -4.81
CA TYR A 117 -5.25 14.00 -3.53
C TYR A 117 -6.27 15.14 -3.54
N GLU A 118 -5.92 16.29 -4.13
CA GLU A 118 -6.80 17.47 -4.20
C GLU A 118 -7.98 17.25 -5.14
N VAL A 119 -7.74 16.67 -6.31
CA VAL A 119 -8.78 16.39 -7.31
C VAL A 119 -9.82 15.43 -6.75
N ILE A 120 -9.40 14.29 -6.18
CA ILE A 120 -10.35 13.29 -5.66
C ILE A 120 -11.11 13.86 -4.47
N THR A 121 -10.43 14.55 -3.56
CA THR A 121 -11.08 15.22 -2.42
C THR A 121 -12.11 16.25 -2.90
N LYS A 122 -11.80 17.00 -3.96
CA LYS A 122 -12.70 17.98 -4.54
C LYS A 122 -13.89 17.32 -5.26
N LEU A 123 -13.68 16.24 -6.00
CA LEU A 123 -14.75 15.45 -6.63
C LEU A 123 -15.79 14.99 -5.60
N ILE A 124 -15.35 14.54 -4.42
CA ILE A 124 -16.24 14.14 -3.34
C ILE A 124 -16.98 15.36 -2.77
N LYS A 125 -16.25 16.42 -2.41
CA LYS A 125 -16.83 17.59 -1.72
C LYS A 125 -17.77 18.42 -2.58
N GLU A 126 -17.50 18.56 -3.87
CA GLU A 126 -18.32 19.37 -4.78
C GLU A 126 -19.56 18.63 -5.26
N ASN A 127 -19.53 17.30 -5.33
CA ASN A 127 -20.66 16.48 -5.83
C ASN A 127 -21.45 15.77 -4.73
N GLY A 128 -21.16 16.05 -3.46
CA GLY A 128 -21.75 15.35 -2.34
C GLY A 128 -21.89 16.19 -1.09
N THR A 129 -22.33 15.55 -0.02
CA THR A 129 -22.50 16.16 1.31
C THR A 129 -21.67 15.42 2.37
N ASP A 130 -21.58 16.01 3.56
CA ASP A 130 -20.95 15.41 4.73
C ASP A 130 -21.73 14.20 5.30
N LYS A 131 -22.89 13.87 4.72
CA LYS A 131 -23.71 12.69 5.06
C LYS A 131 -23.58 11.56 4.05
N ASP A 132 -23.01 11.85 2.89
CA ASP A 132 -22.90 10.88 1.80
C ASP A 132 -21.92 9.77 2.22
N THR A 133 -22.25 8.53 1.88
CA THR A 133 -21.40 7.37 2.17
C THR A 133 -20.30 7.20 1.13
N ILE A 134 -19.06 6.94 1.57
CA ILE A 134 -17.92 6.73 0.68
C ILE A 134 -17.39 5.33 0.85
N TRP A 135 -17.45 4.55 -0.22
CA TRP A 135 -16.89 3.22 -0.30
C TRP A 135 -15.69 3.19 -1.26
N GLY A 136 -14.67 2.40 -0.93
CA GLY A 136 -13.39 2.41 -1.64
C GLY A 136 -12.82 1.00 -1.84
N TYR A 137 -12.36 0.72 -3.06
CA TYR A 137 -11.84 -0.58 -3.49
C TYR A 137 -10.46 -0.48 -4.17
N PRO A 138 -9.53 -1.42 -3.94
CA PRO A 138 -9.59 -2.47 -2.91
C PRO A 138 -9.04 -1.99 -1.54
N HIS A 139 -8.26 -0.91 -1.50
CA HIS A 139 -7.62 -0.39 -0.28
C HIS A 139 -7.55 1.15 -0.17
N VAL A 140 -8.33 1.88 -0.98
CA VAL A 140 -8.25 3.36 -1.15
C VAL A 140 -8.99 4.18 -0.07
N LYS A 141 -8.97 3.74 1.19
CA LYS A 141 -9.69 4.41 2.30
C LYS A 141 -9.09 5.76 2.71
N LEU A 142 -7.90 6.08 2.20
CA LEU A 142 -7.27 7.38 2.41
C LEU A 142 -8.22 8.54 2.10
N PHE A 143 -9.06 8.43 1.06
CA PHE A 143 -9.92 9.53 0.64
C PHE A 143 -11.07 9.84 1.61
N ASN A 144 -11.48 8.91 2.48
CA ASN A 144 -12.38 9.21 3.60
C ASN A 144 -11.71 10.22 4.56
N VAL A 145 -10.43 9.99 4.87
CA VAL A 145 -9.64 10.89 5.74
C VAL A 145 -9.40 12.23 5.06
N LEU A 146 -9.02 12.24 3.78
CA LEU A 146 -8.73 13.49 3.05
C LEU A 146 -9.99 14.35 2.83
N SER A 147 -11.15 13.71 2.68
CA SER A 147 -12.43 14.41 2.56
C SER A 147 -13.05 14.84 3.89
N ASP A 148 -12.51 14.39 5.03
CA ASP A 148 -13.12 14.54 6.36
C ASP A 148 -14.53 13.94 6.42
N ASN A 149 -14.75 12.84 5.69
CA ASN A 149 -16.01 12.10 5.64
C ASN A 149 -15.76 10.61 5.96
N TYR A 150 -16.18 10.22 7.16
CA TYR A 150 -16.03 8.86 7.69
C TYR A 150 -17.33 8.06 7.65
N ASN A 151 -18.36 8.55 6.95
CA ASN A 151 -19.60 7.80 6.78
C ASN A 151 -19.35 6.64 5.85
N MET A 152 -19.47 5.44 6.41
CA MET A 152 -19.32 4.19 5.69
C MET A 152 -20.41 3.26 6.18
N ASP A 153 -21.14 2.67 5.25
CA ASP A 153 -21.91 1.47 5.55
C ASP A 153 -21.15 0.30 4.93
N THR A 154 -20.25 -0.28 5.72
CA THR A 154 -19.34 -1.34 5.29
C THR A 154 -19.11 -2.28 6.46
N PHE A 155 -19.14 -3.57 6.19
CA PHE A 155 -18.74 -4.61 7.13
C PHE A 155 -17.21 -4.59 7.31
N MET A 156 -16.46 -4.35 6.23
CA MET A 156 -15.01 -4.39 6.25
C MET A 156 -14.36 -3.14 5.64
N PRO A 157 -13.56 -2.38 6.40
CA PRO A 157 -12.99 -1.13 5.91
C PRO A 157 -12.03 -1.34 4.74
N VAL A 158 -11.36 -2.49 4.60
CA VAL A 158 -10.42 -2.77 3.50
C VAL A 158 -10.73 -4.16 2.93
N VAL A 159 -10.99 -4.23 1.63
CA VAL A 159 -11.40 -5.45 0.89
C VAL A 159 -10.25 -6.04 0.06
N PHE A 160 -9.01 -5.80 0.49
CA PHE A 160 -7.80 -6.22 -0.19
C PHE A 160 -7.59 -7.75 -0.09
N TYR A 161 -6.87 -8.33 -1.06
CA TYR A 161 -7.00 -9.75 -1.42
C TYR A 161 -6.40 -10.76 -0.44
N ASP A 162 -5.28 -10.45 0.20
CA ASP A 162 -4.60 -11.30 1.20
C ASP A 162 -5.14 -11.15 2.63
N VAL A 163 -5.96 -10.12 2.90
CA VAL A 163 -6.48 -9.82 4.25
C VAL A 163 -7.96 -10.15 4.42
N SER A 164 -8.67 -10.42 3.33
CA SER A 164 -10.13 -10.56 3.32
C SER A 164 -10.56 -12.00 3.09
N ALA A 165 -11.12 -12.63 4.13
CA ALA A 165 -11.69 -13.97 4.01
C ALA A 165 -13.02 -13.96 3.23
N ASP A 166 -13.31 -15.05 2.52
CA ASP A 166 -14.49 -15.17 1.63
C ASP A 166 -15.82 -14.83 2.35
N PHE A 167 -16.00 -15.32 3.58
CA PHE A 167 -17.20 -15.04 4.38
C PHE A 167 -17.41 -13.54 4.68
N TYR A 168 -16.34 -12.76 4.83
CA TYR A 168 -16.44 -11.32 5.02
C TYR A 168 -16.75 -10.59 3.72
N ILE A 169 -16.23 -11.09 2.59
CA ILE A 169 -16.59 -10.57 1.27
C ILE A 169 -18.06 -10.86 0.96
N GLU A 170 -18.58 -12.03 1.31
CA GLU A 170 -19.99 -12.36 1.13
C GLU A 170 -20.91 -11.41 1.90
N GLN A 171 -20.59 -11.13 3.17
CA GLN A 171 -21.34 -10.15 3.98
C GLN A 171 -21.24 -8.73 3.43
N GLU A 172 -20.05 -8.30 3.00
CA GLU A 172 -19.87 -7.00 2.36
C GLU A 172 -20.68 -6.90 1.06
N THR A 173 -20.70 -7.98 0.26
CA THR A 173 -21.48 -8.06 -0.98
C THR A 173 -22.98 -7.97 -0.72
N GLU A 174 -23.49 -8.66 0.31
CA GLU A 174 -24.89 -8.57 0.73
C GLU A 174 -25.26 -7.15 1.18
N LEU A 175 -24.40 -6.52 1.99
CA LEU A 175 -24.59 -5.14 2.43
C LEU A 175 -24.65 -4.18 1.24
N LEU A 176 -23.66 -4.22 0.35
CA LEU A 176 -23.60 -3.37 -0.84
C LEU A 176 -24.78 -3.60 -1.79
N SER A 177 -25.29 -4.83 -1.89
CA SER A 177 -26.47 -5.15 -2.70
C SER A 177 -27.75 -4.53 -2.12
N SER A 178 -27.82 -4.38 -0.79
CA SER A 178 -28.98 -3.83 -0.09
C SER A 178 -28.91 -2.31 0.12
N ASN A 179 -27.70 -1.78 0.26
CA ASN A 179 -27.43 -0.37 0.50
C ASN A 179 -26.21 0.10 -0.30
N LEU A 180 -26.49 0.69 -1.46
CA LEU A 180 -25.46 1.20 -2.36
C LEU A 180 -24.85 2.50 -1.82
N PRO A 181 -23.51 2.64 -1.84
CA PRO A 181 -22.86 3.84 -1.33
C PRO A 181 -23.06 5.05 -2.24
N ASP A 182 -23.02 6.25 -1.69
CA ASP A 182 -23.15 7.48 -2.48
C ASP A 182 -21.99 7.68 -3.44
N PHE A 183 -20.78 7.35 -3.00
CA PHE A 183 -19.56 7.38 -3.79
C PHE A 183 -18.87 6.02 -3.79
N ILE A 184 -18.42 5.61 -4.97
CA ILE A 184 -17.49 4.48 -5.15
C ILE A 184 -16.17 5.04 -5.67
N ILE A 185 -15.09 4.78 -4.93
CA ILE A 185 -13.72 5.04 -5.37
C ILE A 185 -13.09 3.70 -5.74
N TRP A 186 -12.83 3.51 -7.02
CA TRP A 186 -12.34 2.25 -7.58
C TRP A 186 -10.93 2.41 -8.10
N GLN A 187 -9.99 1.64 -7.57
CA GLN A 187 -8.64 1.57 -8.11
C GLN A 187 -8.43 0.25 -8.83
N ASP A 188 -8.08 0.33 -10.12
CA ASP A 188 -7.65 -0.85 -10.87
C ASP A 188 -6.16 -1.13 -10.61
N ILE A 189 -5.83 -2.39 -10.29
CA ILE A 189 -4.46 -2.82 -10.00
C ILE A 189 -4.18 -4.10 -10.79
N PRO A 190 -3.68 -3.98 -12.03
CA PRO A 190 -3.53 -5.12 -12.93
C PRO A 190 -2.63 -6.23 -12.38
N GLY A 191 -3.06 -7.48 -12.57
CA GLY A 191 -2.29 -8.69 -12.24
C GLY A 191 -2.25 -9.05 -10.75
N VAL A 192 -2.75 -8.18 -9.87
CA VAL A 192 -2.62 -8.39 -8.43
C VAL A 192 -3.53 -9.50 -7.92
N LYS A 193 -4.77 -9.59 -8.42
CA LYS A 193 -5.71 -10.65 -8.05
C LYS A 193 -5.14 -12.02 -8.39
N GLU A 194 -4.60 -12.16 -9.61
CA GLU A 194 -4.04 -13.41 -10.12
C GLU A 194 -2.85 -13.87 -9.27
N ILE A 195 -1.96 -12.95 -8.89
CA ILE A 195 -0.82 -13.27 -8.00
C ILE A 195 -1.33 -13.74 -6.63
N HIS A 196 -2.35 -13.09 -6.08
CA HIS A 196 -2.87 -13.47 -4.75
C HIS A 196 -3.64 -14.79 -4.78
N GLU A 197 -4.36 -15.08 -5.86
CA GLU A 197 -5.01 -16.36 -6.08
C GLU A 197 -3.98 -17.49 -6.15
N ASP A 198 -2.90 -17.29 -6.89
CA ASP A 198 -1.82 -18.27 -7.00
C ASP A 198 -1.10 -18.49 -5.66
N VAL A 199 -0.65 -17.40 -5.01
CA VAL A 199 0.19 -17.46 -3.80
C VAL A 199 -0.58 -17.89 -2.55
N PHE A 200 -1.81 -17.39 -2.36
CA PHE A 200 -2.55 -17.59 -1.11
C PHE A 200 -3.73 -18.56 -1.22
N ARG A 201 -4.11 -18.96 -2.43
CA ARG A 201 -5.33 -19.76 -2.66
C ARG A 201 -5.12 -20.97 -3.57
N ASP A 202 -3.88 -21.36 -3.85
CA ASP A 202 -3.53 -22.47 -4.75
C ASP A 202 -4.22 -22.34 -6.13
N GLY A 203 -4.29 -21.11 -6.65
CA GLY A 203 -4.94 -20.77 -7.91
C GLY A 203 -6.47 -20.71 -7.87
N LYS A 204 -7.12 -20.89 -6.71
CA LYS A 204 -8.58 -20.71 -6.59
C LYS A 204 -8.94 -19.24 -6.62
N LEU A 205 -10.00 -18.93 -7.37
CA LEU A 205 -10.49 -17.56 -7.53
C LEU A 205 -10.87 -16.91 -6.19
N LEU A 206 -10.61 -15.60 -6.10
CA LEU A 206 -11.00 -14.71 -5.01
C LEU A 206 -12.51 -14.48 -5.03
N LYS A 207 -13.14 -14.49 -3.85
CA LYS A 207 -14.57 -14.18 -3.72
C LYS A 207 -14.89 -12.74 -4.12
N GLN A 208 -13.89 -11.86 -4.05
CA GLN A 208 -13.95 -10.47 -4.50
C GLN A 208 -14.36 -10.35 -5.96
N ARG A 209 -14.04 -11.32 -6.83
CA ARG A 209 -14.46 -11.29 -8.24
C ARG A 209 -15.99 -11.32 -8.41
N ASP A 210 -16.70 -12.04 -7.53
CA ASP A 210 -18.17 -12.06 -7.53
C ASP A 210 -18.73 -10.70 -7.10
N MET A 211 -18.13 -10.09 -6.07
CA MET A 211 -18.48 -8.74 -5.60
C MET A 211 -18.21 -7.68 -6.67
N GLU A 212 -17.07 -7.77 -7.36
CA GLU A 212 -16.72 -6.87 -8.46
C GLU A 212 -17.73 -6.99 -9.59
N THR A 213 -18.08 -8.21 -10.01
CA THR A 213 -19.08 -8.46 -11.07
C THR A 213 -20.43 -7.83 -10.71
N MET A 214 -20.85 -7.96 -9.44
CA MET A 214 -22.08 -7.32 -8.95
C MET A 214 -21.97 -5.79 -9.00
N LEU A 215 -20.89 -5.22 -8.46
CA LEU A 215 -20.70 -3.76 -8.42
C LEU A 215 -20.55 -3.16 -9.82
N GLU A 216 -19.86 -3.81 -10.75
CA GLU A 216 -19.73 -3.34 -12.14
C GLU A 216 -21.10 -3.17 -12.81
N LYS A 217 -22.01 -4.13 -12.57
CA LYS A 217 -23.40 -4.03 -13.04
C LYS A 217 -24.10 -2.83 -12.40
N GLU A 218 -24.06 -2.72 -11.07
CA GLU A 218 -24.71 -1.62 -10.34
C GLU A 218 -24.14 -0.25 -10.74
N ILE A 219 -22.82 -0.15 -10.92
CA ILE A 219 -22.13 1.06 -11.41
C ILE A 219 -22.66 1.46 -12.79
N SER A 220 -22.76 0.51 -13.72
CA SER A 220 -23.22 0.78 -15.08
C SER A 220 -24.68 1.26 -15.17
N GLU A 221 -25.52 0.83 -14.21
CA GLU A 221 -26.95 1.12 -14.21
C GLU A 221 -27.31 2.34 -13.34
N LYS A 222 -26.59 2.55 -12.24
CA LYS A 222 -26.99 3.47 -11.17
C LYS A 222 -25.97 4.55 -10.85
N TYR A 223 -24.77 4.55 -11.44
CA TYR A 223 -23.74 5.54 -11.13
C TYR A 223 -23.32 6.35 -12.36
N ILE A 224 -22.78 7.54 -12.09
CA ILE A 224 -22.16 8.42 -13.07
C ILE A 224 -20.67 8.49 -12.73
N LEU A 225 -19.81 8.26 -13.73
CA LEU A 225 -18.37 8.50 -13.60
C LEU A 225 -18.14 10.02 -13.54
N ILE A 226 -17.65 10.51 -12.41
CA ILE A 226 -17.38 11.94 -12.20
C ILE A 226 -15.90 12.27 -12.30
N GLY A 227 -15.02 11.29 -12.13
CA GLY A 227 -13.61 11.52 -12.37
C GLY A 227 -12.77 10.27 -12.59
N GLU A 228 -11.70 10.46 -13.35
CA GLU A 228 -10.67 9.44 -13.61
C GLU A 228 -9.30 10.11 -13.54
N ILE A 229 -8.40 9.57 -12.72
CA ILE A 229 -7.02 10.00 -12.60
C ILE A 229 -6.14 8.78 -12.31
N ASP A 230 -5.11 8.59 -13.14
CA ASP A 230 -4.27 7.39 -13.16
C ASP A 230 -5.09 6.11 -13.23
N SER A 231 -5.04 5.26 -12.19
CA SER A 231 -5.80 4.01 -12.07
C SER A 231 -7.06 4.15 -11.22
N ILE A 232 -7.38 5.37 -10.76
CA ILE A 232 -8.47 5.63 -9.82
C ILE A 232 -9.66 6.26 -10.56
N LYS A 233 -10.81 5.61 -10.43
CA LYS A 233 -12.11 6.07 -10.92
C LYS A 233 -13.03 6.40 -9.76
N ILE A 234 -13.81 7.46 -9.93
CA ILE A 234 -14.72 7.97 -8.91
C ILE A 234 -16.12 8.04 -9.51
N TYR A 235 -17.03 7.31 -8.90
CA TYR A 235 -18.42 7.20 -9.31
C TYR A 235 -19.33 7.84 -8.27
N ARG A 236 -20.34 8.58 -8.73
CA ARG A 236 -21.42 9.13 -7.89
C ARG A 236 -22.72 8.40 -8.21
N HIS A 237 -23.43 7.94 -7.17
CA HIS A 237 -24.75 7.34 -7.34
C HIS A 237 -25.71 8.37 -7.98
N ASN A 238 -26.39 7.95 -9.04
CA ASN A 238 -27.33 8.76 -9.79
C ASN A 238 -28.67 8.85 -9.05
N GLN A 239 -28.75 9.76 -8.08
CA GLN A 239 -29.98 10.07 -7.34
C GLN A 239 -30.67 11.34 -7.88
N GLY A 240 -30.38 11.75 -9.13
CA GLY A 240 -30.90 12.98 -9.72
C GLY A 240 -30.28 14.27 -9.16
N GLN A 241 -29.21 14.19 -8.37
CA GLN A 241 -28.45 15.37 -7.94
C GLN A 241 -27.55 15.89 -9.06
N PRO A 242 -27.37 17.22 -9.19
CA PRO A 242 -26.52 17.78 -10.22
C PRO A 242 -25.05 17.49 -9.96
N ILE A 243 -24.33 17.01 -10.98
CA ILE A 243 -22.87 16.91 -10.96
C ILE A 243 -22.27 18.31 -11.14
N ARG A 244 -21.57 18.79 -10.11
CA ARG A 244 -21.00 20.14 -10.06
C ARG A 244 -19.54 20.19 -10.51
N TYR A 245 -18.81 19.10 -10.38
CA TYR A 245 -17.40 19.03 -10.72
C TYR A 245 -17.05 17.69 -11.36
N THR A 246 -16.24 17.72 -12.42
CA THR A 246 -15.72 16.52 -13.09
C THR A 246 -14.25 16.71 -13.43
N TYR A 247 -13.50 15.62 -13.53
CA TYR A 247 -12.07 15.67 -13.85
C TYR A 247 -11.64 14.46 -14.68
N GLY A 248 -10.81 14.66 -15.70
CA GLY A 248 -10.22 13.55 -16.47
C GLY A 248 -11.20 12.75 -17.34
N ILE A 249 -12.50 13.05 -17.30
CA ILE A 249 -13.50 12.45 -18.17
C ILE A 249 -13.61 13.24 -19.50
N SER A 250 -13.63 12.53 -20.62
CA SER A 250 -13.98 13.15 -21.90
C SER A 250 -15.47 13.51 -21.89
N ARG A 251 -15.84 14.69 -22.41
CA ARG A 251 -17.19 15.28 -22.30
C ARG A 251 -18.29 14.58 -23.12
N LEU A 252 -18.17 13.28 -23.33
CA LEU A 252 -19.07 12.47 -24.16
C LEU A 252 -19.56 11.30 -23.32
N GLU A 253 -20.65 11.51 -22.58
CA GLU A 253 -21.68 10.53 -22.22
C GLU A 253 -22.60 11.10 -21.14
N TYR A 254 -23.26 12.22 -21.45
CA TYR A 254 -24.61 12.44 -20.91
C TYR A 254 -25.56 11.92 -21.98
N ARG A 255 -26.01 10.68 -21.83
CA ARG A 255 -27.21 10.17 -22.50
C ARG A 255 -28.35 10.14 -21.51
#